data_AF-A0A9D4NHK5-F1
#
_entry.id   AF-A0A9D4NHK5-F1
#
_cell.length_a   1.000
_cell.length_b   1.000
_cell.length_c   1.000
_cell.angle_alpha   90.00
_cell.angle_beta   90.00
_cell.angle_gamma   90.00
#
_symmetry.space_group_name_H-M   'P 1'
#
loop_
_entity.id
_entity.type
_entity.pdbx_description
1 polymer ?
#
loop_
_entity_poly.entity_id
_entity_poly.type
_entity_poly.pdbx_seq_one_letter_code
_entity_poly.pdbx_strand_id
1 'polypeptide(L)'
;MKAIKRNGYKKHNPIKQPMVQSPISGNIVQRDTVAAIHESTEVTEKIVSEIIQYETRLPKALAKAMRAVFTRQQLAECSFKGGITTKGLPRLGLPVAERDTIIDVISRHFEVDKPVVEQKMRSALHRFYLMFK
;
A
#
# COMPACT_ATOMS: atom_id res chain seq x y z
N MET A 1 40.71 -62.27 4.10
CA MET A 1 40.11 -62.56 5.41
C MET A 1 39.13 -61.44 5.76
N LYS A 2 37.91 -61.80 6.18
CA LYS A 2 36.84 -60.89 6.62
C LYS A 2 37.18 -60.31 8.01
N ALA A 3 36.85 -59.04 8.24
CA ALA A 3 36.46 -58.53 9.55
C ALA A 3 35.51 -57.33 9.37
N ILE A 4 34.21 -57.62 9.44
CA ILE A 4 33.13 -56.65 9.55
C ILE A 4 33.10 -56.18 11.01
N LYS A 5 33.28 -54.87 11.27
CA LYS A 5 32.93 -54.29 12.58
C LYS A 5 31.53 -53.70 12.52
N ARG A 6 30.73 -54.13 13.50
CA ARG A 6 29.31 -53.87 13.72
C ARG A 6 29.07 -52.49 14.35
N ASN A 7 27.85 -52.00 14.08
CA ASN A 7 26.95 -51.24 14.94
C ASN A 7 27.40 -49.91 15.55
N GLY A 8 26.77 -48.86 15.01
CA GLY A 8 26.41 -47.65 15.73
C GLY A 8 25.13 -47.07 15.14
N TYR A 9 24.00 -47.80 15.22
CA TYR A 9 22.67 -47.25 14.94
C TYR A 9 22.45 -46.06 15.87
N LYS A 10 22.58 -44.84 15.34
CA LYS A 10 22.10 -43.64 16.02
C LYS A 10 20.59 -43.78 16.18
N LYS A 11 20.16 -43.82 17.43
CA LYS A 11 18.77 -43.85 17.86
C LYS A 11 17.98 -42.80 17.09
N HIS A 12 16.93 -43.25 16.41
CA HIS A 12 15.86 -42.40 15.91
C HIS A 12 15.27 -41.65 17.09
N ASN A 13 15.50 -40.34 17.16
CA ASN A 13 14.64 -39.49 17.95
C ASN A 13 13.25 -39.55 17.28
N PRO A 14 12.18 -39.92 18.00
CA PRO A 14 10.85 -39.66 17.48
C PRO A 14 10.74 -38.14 17.34
N ILE A 15 10.66 -37.67 16.10
CA ILE A 15 10.22 -36.32 15.79
C ILE A 15 8.87 -36.19 16.46
N LYS A 16 8.82 -35.42 17.55
CA LYS A 16 7.56 -34.97 18.13
C LYS A 16 6.87 -34.17 17.03
N GLN A 17 5.96 -34.83 16.32
CA GLN A 17 4.99 -34.15 15.48
C GLN A 17 4.25 -33.19 16.40
N PRO A 18 4.21 -31.88 16.13
CA PRO A 18 3.16 -31.06 16.71
C PRO A 18 1.84 -31.69 16.27
N MET A 19 1.01 -32.04 17.24
CA MET A 19 -0.33 -32.56 17.01
C MET A 19 -1.06 -31.61 16.05
N VAL A 20 -1.52 -32.17 14.95
CA VAL A 20 -2.53 -31.58 14.09
C VAL A 20 -3.74 -31.26 14.97
N GLN A 21 -3.94 -29.98 15.27
CA GLN A 21 -5.26 -29.49 15.64
C GLN A 21 -5.97 -29.07 14.36
N SER A 22 -6.94 -29.89 13.99
CA SER A 22 -8.00 -29.60 13.01
C SER A 22 -8.76 -28.31 13.38
N PRO A 23 -9.51 -27.71 12.43
CA PRO A 23 -9.66 -26.28 12.28
C PRO A 23 -10.56 -25.68 13.36
N ILE A 24 -10.04 -24.70 14.09
CA ILE A 24 -10.90 -23.79 14.85
C ILE A 24 -11.44 -22.77 13.86
N SER A 25 -12.67 -23.05 13.43
CA SER A 25 -13.67 -22.06 13.06
C SER A 25 -13.48 -20.77 13.88
N GLY A 26 -13.01 -19.72 13.21
CA GLY A 26 -12.68 -18.44 13.83
C GLY A 26 -12.62 -17.31 12.80
N ASN A 27 -13.60 -17.28 11.89
CA ASN A 27 -13.76 -16.24 10.89
C ASN A 27 -14.34 -14.95 11.52
N ILE A 28 -13.69 -14.40 12.54
CA ILE A 28 -14.21 -13.25 13.31
C ILE A 28 -13.24 -12.05 13.32
N VAL A 29 -11.96 -12.21 12.99
CA VAL A 29 -10.98 -11.09 12.98
C VAL A 29 -10.68 -10.59 11.56
N GLN A 30 -11.71 -10.30 10.76
CA GLN A 30 -11.52 -9.62 9.46
C GLN A 30 -12.67 -8.67 9.07
N ARG A 31 -13.88 -8.81 9.62
CA ARG A 31 -15.02 -7.97 9.23
C ARG A 31 -14.89 -6.53 9.71
N ASP A 32 -14.41 -6.31 10.94
CA ASP A 32 -14.30 -4.97 11.52
C ASP A 32 -13.23 -4.13 10.82
N THR A 33 -12.12 -4.76 10.40
CA THR A 33 -11.06 -4.08 9.64
C THR A 33 -11.50 -3.74 8.22
N VAL A 34 -12.24 -4.65 7.56
CA VAL A 34 -12.74 -4.42 6.20
C VAL A 34 -13.80 -3.31 6.19
N ALA A 35 -14.69 -3.26 7.18
CA ALA A 35 -15.68 -2.19 7.33
C ALA A 35 -15.02 -0.82 7.54
N ALA A 36 -14.01 -0.73 8.43
CA ALA A 36 -13.28 0.51 8.68
C ALA A 36 -12.50 1.01 7.45
N ILE A 37 -11.91 0.10 6.65
CA ILE A 37 -11.24 0.47 5.40
C ILE A 37 -12.27 0.94 4.36
N HIS A 38 -13.39 0.24 4.23
CA HIS A 38 -14.43 0.59 3.25
C HIS A 38 -15.04 1.97 3.53
N GLU A 39 -15.39 2.24 4.79
CA GLU A 39 -15.90 3.53 5.24
C GLU A 39 -14.87 4.66 5.02
N SER A 40 -13.59 4.40 5.30
CA SER A 40 -12.51 5.35 5.06
C SER A 40 -12.32 5.67 3.56
N THR A 41 -12.46 4.67 2.68
CA THR A 41 -12.37 4.89 1.23
C THR A 41 -13.55 5.66 0.66
N GLU A 42 -14.78 5.43 1.16
CA GLU A 42 -15.96 6.19 0.74
C GLU A 42 -15.89 7.66 1.16
N VAL A 43 -15.40 7.93 2.38
CA VAL A 43 -15.16 9.30 2.85
C VAL A 43 -14.11 9.99 1.97
N THR A 44 -13.02 9.28 1.64
CA THR A 44 -11.97 9.80 0.76
C THR A 44 -12.51 10.11 -0.64
N GLU A 45 -13.32 9.22 -1.20
CA GLU A 45 -13.95 9.42 -2.51
C GLU A 45 -14.85 10.67 -2.54
N LYS A 46 -15.68 10.86 -1.51
CA LYS A 46 -16.53 12.06 -1.38
C LYS A 46 -15.69 13.34 -1.30
N ILE A 47 -14.69 13.38 -0.42
CA ILE A 47 -13.79 14.53 -0.26
C ILE A 47 -13.12 14.87 -1.60
N VAL A 48 -12.56 13.88 -2.28
CA VAL A 48 -11.87 14.11 -3.56
C VAL A 48 -12.86 14.63 -4.60
N SER A 49 -14.04 14.03 -4.72
CA SER A 49 -15.07 14.42 -5.70
C SER A 49 -15.54 15.86 -5.50
N GLU A 50 -15.83 16.27 -4.27
CA GLU A 50 -16.24 17.64 -3.94
C GLU A 50 -15.14 18.66 -4.27
N ILE A 51 -13.89 18.34 -3.97
CA ILE A 51 -12.75 19.25 -4.16
C ILE A 51 -12.44 19.49 -5.64
N ILE A 52 -12.65 18.48 -6.48
CA ILE A 52 -12.34 18.58 -7.91
C ILE A 52 -13.56 18.92 -8.78
N GLN A 53 -14.77 19.00 -8.21
CA GLN A 53 -16.03 19.20 -8.92
C GLN A 53 -15.96 20.31 -9.97
N TYR A 54 -15.34 21.44 -9.63
CA TYR A 54 -15.22 22.62 -10.50
C TYR A 54 -13.84 22.79 -11.14
N GLU A 55 -12.94 21.83 -10.94
CA GLU A 55 -11.58 21.92 -11.46
C GLU A 55 -11.51 21.31 -12.86
N THR A 56 -11.13 22.14 -13.84
CA THR A 56 -11.05 21.76 -15.26
C THR A 56 -9.66 21.32 -15.68
N ARG A 57 -8.64 21.50 -14.82
CA ARG A 57 -7.26 21.17 -15.15
C ARG A 57 -6.78 19.98 -14.33
N LEU A 58 -6.55 18.85 -14.99
CA LEU A 58 -6.03 17.60 -14.40
C LEU A 58 -4.87 17.84 -13.40
N PRO A 59 -3.81 18.62 -13.71
CA PRO A 59 -2.70 18.80 -12.76
C PRO A 59 -3.09 19.57 -11.50
N LYS A 60 -4.06 20.49 -11.60
CA LYS A 60 -4.57 21.27 -10.46
C LYS A 60 -5.51 20.42 -9.60
N ALA A 61 -6.41 19.66 -10.23
CA ALA A 61 -7.32 18.76 -9.54
C ALA A 61 -6.55 17.73 -8.74
N LEU A 62 -5.54 17.11 -9.36
CA LEU A 62 -4.69 16.12 -8.72
C LEU A 62 -3.91 16.72 -7.53
N ALA A 63 -3.36 17.92 -7.68
CA ALA A 63 -2.66 18.58 -6.58
C ALA A 63 -3.59 18.95 -5.42
N LYS A 64 -4.84 19.37 -5.70
CA LYS A 64 -5.87 19.64 -4.70
C LYS A 64 -6.29 18.36 -3.96
N ALA A 65 -6.61 17.29 -4.70
CA ALA A 65 -6.97 15.99 -4.15
C ALA A 65 -5.86 15.44 -3.24
N MET A 66 -4.60 15.49 -3.69
CA MET A 66 -3.46 15.03 -2.89
C MET A 66 -3.29 15.82 -1.58
N ARG A 67 -3.51 17.14 -1.59
CA ARG A 67 -3.43 17.98 -0.38
C ARG A 67 -4.59 17.77 0.58
N ALA A 68 -5.74 17.33 0.07
CA ALA A 68 -6.91 17.07 0.88
C ALA A 68 -6.81 15.74 1.64
N VAL A 69 -6.19 14.74 1.00
CA VAL A 69 -6.13 13.38 1.53
C VAL A 69 -4.83 13.11 2.28
N PHE A 70 -3.70 13.65 1.81
CA PHE A 70 -2.39 13.41 2.43
C PHE A 70 -1.91 14.61 3.23
N THR A 71 -1.25 14.33 4.35
CA THR A 71 -0.62 15.37 5.16
C THR A 71 0.56 16.00 4.43
N ARG A 72 0.91 17.23 4.82
CA ARG A 72 2.10 17.92 4.28
C ARG A 72 3.37 17.09 4.43
N GLN A 73 3.53 16.39 5.56
CA GLN A 73 4.67 15.52 5.81
C GLN A 73 4.69 14.33 4.86
N GLN A 74 3.56 13.65 4.65
CA GLN A 74 3.46 12.56 3.69
C GLN A 74 3.81 13.03 2.26
N LEU A 75 3.34 14.21 1.86
CA LEU A 75 3.66 14.77 0.53
C LEU A 75 5.14 15.14 0.37
N ALA A 76 5.82 15.52 1.46
CA ALA A 76 7.24 15.83 1.44
C ALA A 76 8.10 14.55 1.47
N GLU A 77 7.76 13.59 2.33
CA GLU A 77 8.66 12.49 2.70
C GLU A 77 8.34 11.21 1.95
N CYS A 78 7.07 10.93 1.59
CA CYS A 78 6.69 9.69 0.92
C CYS A 78 6.91 9.75 -0.59
N SER A 79 7.07 8.57 -1.19
CA SER A 79 7.10 8.35 -2.64
C SER A 79 5.82 7.64 -3.10
N PHE A 80 5.63 7.49 -4.40
CA PHE A 80 4.41 6.87 -4.94
C PHE A 80 4.22 5.40 -4.52
N LYS A 81 5.30 4.60 -4.50
CA LYS A 81 5.27 3.16 -4.14
C LYS A 81 6.24 2.77 -3.00
N GLY A 82 6.98 3.72 -2.45
CA GLY A 82 8.12 3.41 -1.60
C GLY A 82 9.38 3.16 -2.44
N GLY A 83 10.52 3.05 -1.77
CA GLY A 83 11.78 2.69 -2.41
C GLY A 83 12.99 3.12 -1.59
N ILE A 84 14.14 3.14 -2.24
CA ILE A 84 15.40 3.61 -1.64
C ILE A 84 15.77 4.90 -2.36
N THR A 85 16.08 5.95 -1.60
CA THR A 85 16.57 7.22 -2.16
C THR A 85 17.97 7.04 -2.77
N THR A 86 18.43 7.99 -3.58
CA THR A 86 19.81 7.98 -4.10
C THR A 86 20.88 8.01 -3.00
N LYS A 87 20.50 8.41 -1.78
CA LYS A 87 21.37 8.39 -0.59
C LYS A 87 21.31 7.07 0.19
N GLY A 88 20.65 6.04 -0.33
CA GLY A 88 20.50 4.75 0.36
C GLY A 88 19.47 4.73 1.48
N LEU A 89 18.76 5.84 1.73
CA LEU A 89 17.74 5.90 2.80
C LEU A 89 16.41 5.32 2.32
N PRO A 90 15.73 4.50 3.14
CA PRO A 90 14.40 3.99 2.83
C PRO A 90 13.40 5.16 2.78
N ARG A 91 12.55 5.15 1.76
CA ARG A 91 11.47 6.11 1.58
C ARG A 91 10.15 5.36 1.59
N LEU A 92 9.23 5.79 2.44
CA LEU A 92 7.91 5.17 2.55
C LEU A 92 7.07 5.44 1.30
N GLY A 93 6.15 4.53 1.01
CA GLY A 93 5.11 4.73 0.00
C GLY A 93 3.95 5.55 0.56
N LEU A 94 3.19 6.20 -0.32
CA LEU A 94 1.87 6.71 0.05
C LEU A 94 0.93 5.55 0.42
N PRO A 95 -0.01 5.77 1.34
CA PRO A 95 -1.09 4.82 1.61
C PRO A 95 -1.79 4.37 0.33
N VAL A 96 -1.88 3.06 0.12
CA VAL A 96 -2.30 2.45 -1.15
C VAL A 96 -3.78 2.72 -1.41
N ALA A 97 -4.64 2.56 -0.40
CA ALA A 97 -6.08 2.72 -0.55
C ALA A 97 -6.43 4.14 -1.01
N GLU A 98 -5.93 5.15 -0.31
CA GLU A 98 -6.16 6.57 -0.57
C GLU A 98 -5.58 7.00 -1.93
N ARG A 99 -4.40 6.48 -2.27
CA ARG A 99 -3.77 6.72 -3.58
C ARG A 99 -4.65 6.19 -4.71
N ASP A 100 -5.11 4.96 -4.58
CA ASP A 100 -5.92 4.30 -5.61
C ASP A 100 -7.31 4.96 -5.71
N THR A 101 -7.90 5.39 -4.59
CA THR A 101 -9.13 6.21 -4.59
C THR A 101 -8.95 7.52 -5.36
N ILE A 102 -7.85 8.27 -5.13
CA ILE A 102 -7.58 9.51 -5.87
C ILE A 102 -7.46 9.23 -7.37
N ILE A 103 -6.74 8.16 -7.74
CA ILE A 103 -6.56 7.77 -9.14
C ILE A 103 -7.92 7.48 -9.79
N ASP A 104 -8.78 6.72 -9.11
CA ASP A 104 -10.07 6.28 -9.63
C ASP A 104 -11.07 7.43 -9.78
N VAL A 105 -11.10 8.36 -8.82
CA VAL A 105 -11.96 9.55 -8.90
C VAL A 105 -11.48 10.50 -9.99
N ILE A 106 -10.18 10.79 -10.05
CA ILE A 106 -9.62 11.69 -11.07
C ILE A 106 -9.75 11.09 -12.47
N SER A 107 -9.52 9.78 -12.62
CA SER A 107 -9.67 9.07 -13.90
C SER A 107 -11.10 9.17 -14.43
N ARG A 108 -12.11 8.97 -13.58
CA ARG A 108 -13.53 9.14 -13.96
C ARG A 108 -13.89 10.59 -14.27
N HIS A 109 -13.45 11.55 -13.45
CA HIS A 109 -13.79 12.97 -13.61
C HIS A 109 -13.24 13.59 -14.90
N PHE A 110 -12.03 13.18 -15.31
CA PHE A 110 -11.37 13.70 -16.51
C PHE A 110 -11.46 12.78 -17.73
N GLU A 111 -12.06 11.60 -17.59
CA GLU A 111 -12.13 10.56 -18.62
C GLU A 111 -10.73 10.19 -19.18
N VAL A 112 -9.77 10.00 -18.27
CA VAL A 112 -8.38 9.66 -18.61
C VAL A 112 -7.98 8.33 -17.97
N ASP A 113 -7.20 7.51 -18.68
CA ASP A 113 -6.72 6.24 -18.16
C ASP A 113 -5.93 6.37 -16.85
N LYS A 114 -6.16 5.44 -15.93
CA LYS A 114 -5.47 5.36 -14.62
C LYS A 114 -3.95 5.46 -14.72
N PRO A 115 -3.24 4.81 -15.66
CA PRO A 115 -1.78 4.93 -15.78
C PRO A 115 -1.29 6.35 -16.07
N VAL A 116 -2.08 7.14 -16.79
CA VAL A 116 -1.76 8.56 -17.03
C VAL A 116 -1.91 9.34 -15.74
N VAL A 117 -2.98 9.11 -14.98
CA VAL A 117 -3.19 9.74 -13.67
C VAL A 117 -2.06 9.37 -12.70
N GLU A 118 -1.64 8.09 -12.66
CA GLU A 118 -0.49 7.65 -11.86
C GLU A 118 0.79 8.42 -12.23
N GLN A 119 1.09 8.54 -13.53
CA GLN A 119 2.25 9.25 -14.00
C GLN A 119 2.20 10.72 -13.55
N LYS A 120 1.05 11.38 -13.70
CA LYS A 120 0.86 12.77 -13.25
C LYS A 120 0.96 12.90 -11.74
N MET A 121 0.52 11.90 -10.98
CA MET A 121 0.60 11.88 -9.52
C MET A 121 2.04 11.78 -9.05
N ARG A 122 2.86 10.93 -9.68
CA ARG A 122 4.31 10.87 -9.44
C ARG A 122 4.98 12.22 -9.70
N SER A 123 4.66 12.88 -10.82
CA SER A 123 5.18 14.21 -11.12
C SER A 123 4.72 15.27 -10.12
N ALA A 124 3.48 15.20 -9.63
CA ALA A 124 2.95 16.11 -8.62
C ALA A 124 3.67 15.92 -7.27
N LEU A 125 3.87 14.67 -6.86
CA LEU A 125 4.62 14.33 -5.65
C LEU A 125 6.06 14.84 -5.69
N HIS A 126 6.72 14.72 -6.83
CA HIS A 126 8.06 15.28 -7.01
C HIS A 126 8.08 16.81 -6.85
N ARG A 127 7.07 17.51 -7.36
CA ARG A 127 6.95 18.97 -7.16
C ARG A 127 6.73 19.33 -5.69
N PHE A 128 5.92 18.57 -4.95
CA PHE A 128 5.76 18.79 -3.50
C PHE A 128 7.06 18.62 -2.74
N TYR A 129 7.81 17.56 -3.03
CA TYR A 129 9.13 17.35 -2.46
C TYR A 129 10.06 18.55 -2.67
N LEU A 130 10.09 19.11 -3.88
CA LEU A 130 10.93 20.28 -4.19
C LEU A 130 10.48 21.57 -3.48
N MET A 131 9.19 21.72 -3.16
CA MET A 131 8.67 22.90 -2.45
C MET A 131 8.95 22.88 -0.94
N PHE A 132 9.18 21.70 -0.35
CA PHE A 132 9.37 21.53 1.09
C PHE A 132 10.83 21.27 1.49
N LYS A 133 11.74 21.37 0.54
CA LYS A 133 13.18 21.20 0.74
C LYS A 133 13.90 22.54 0.77
#